data_AF-A0A935QW13-F1
#
_entry.id   AF-A0A935QW13-F1
#
_cell.length_a   1.000
_cell.length_b   1.000
_cell.length_c   1.000
_cell.angle_alpha   90.00
_cell.angle_beta   90.00
_cell.angle_gamma   90.00
#
_symmetry.space_group_name_H-M   'P 1'
#
loop_
_entity.id
_entity.type
_entity.pdbx_description
1 polymer ?
#
loop_
_entity_poly.entity_id
_entity_poly.type
_entity_poly.pdbx_seq_one_letter_code
_entity_poly.pdbx_strand_id
1 'polypeptide(L)'
;MVGHQVAEALRGVAEQAAEVAMRLQEEHRLTSAAVEQVATARRKDAIELASHIVSELSAERLAVAKVKYAYGGFERRDPLKAMPKEHTTLSHEVSRIQQDERYQRRDALVGPYGSVTRSLEEATDHYNNWHDECLKFEALEGFLELIEVGYDTPNFTLRWWDAAYWRVWANGDKVCAALGLADFGDDVLPVYERAHASMTQWFGEVKRFTAERDAVLALVRRHDEAVSRLSRLPELYLDECRRALGKHLEQADPALLESWNEEDRVACALLRRVAGLKAKGDILEQLKSGLEVVRGRVGELAGRCNTQAAKLMRPKKYHAQVSNPPKLEKMASTIAKADEAVMKAAKLRERVIRFADYERFPSGDSPELWYLLMVGQRASALTPQLAAWYDRHPEVVETFAPNTPTARNDGDDFIQGVVVGHVVSRALDDLGDVS
;
A
#
# COMPACT_ATOMS: atom_id res chain seq x y z
N MET A 1 52.06 -13.83 7.75
CA MET A 1 51.60 -12.49 7.32
C MET A 1 51.64 -11.53 8.49
N VAL A 2 51.97 -10.27 8.22
CA VAL A 2 52.00 -9.19 9.23
C VAL A 2 50.56 -8.66 9.45
N GLY A 3 50.25 -8.17 10.65
CA GLY A 3 48.90 -7.74 11.06
C GLY A 3 48.16 -6.85 10.06
N HIS A 4 48.80 -5.81 9.52
CA HIS A 4 48.18 -4.93 8.52
C HIS A 4 47.82 -5.65 7.21
N GLN A 5 48.67 -6.55 6.70
CA GLN A 5 48.39 -7.33 5.49
C GLN A 5 47.17 -8.25 5.68
N VAL A 6 47.04 -8.87 6.87
CA VAL A 6 45.87 -9.68 7.21
C VAL A 6 44.62 -8.80 7.32
N ALA A 7 44.75 -7.60 7.86
CA ALA A 7 43.64 -6.66 7.98
C ALA A 7 43.14 -6.16 6.61
N GLU A 8 44.03 -5.85 5.68
CA GLU A 8 43.69 -5.47 4.31
C GLU A 8 42.97 -6.61 3.58
N ALA A 9 43.48 -7.85 3.67
CA ALA A 9 42.81 -9.00 3.08
C ALA A 9 41.40 -9.23 3.67
N LEU A 10 41.23 -9.05 4.98
CA LEU A 10 39.92 -9.13 5.63
C LEU A 10 38.97 -8.00 5.19
N ARG A 11 39.47 -6.79 4.96
CA ARG A 11 38.66 -5.69 4.41
C ARG A 11 38.19 -6.01 2.99
N GLY A 12 39.07 -6.52 2.13
CA GLY A 12 38.69 -6.96 0.78
C GLY A 12 37.61 -8.04 0.78
N VAL A 13 37.71 -9.02 1.69
CA VAL A 13 36.65 -10.02 1.90
C VAL A 13 35.35 -9.38 2.40
N ALA A 14 35.42 -8.40 3.31
CA ALA A 14 34.25 -7.69 3.80
C ALA A 14 33.56 -6.85 2.71
N GLU A 15 34.33 -6.20 1.84
CA GLU A 15 33.85 -5.43 0.69
C GLU A 15 33.13 -6.35 -0.31
N GLN A 16 33.74 -7.48 -0.69
CA GLN A 16 33.09 -8.48 -1.54
C GLN A 16 31.81 -9.05 -0.92
N ALA A 17 31.83 -9.33 0.39
CA ALA A 17 30.64 -9.77 1.10
C ALA A 17 29.55 -8.71 1.11
N ALA A 18 29.90 -7.42 1.28
CA ALA A 18 28.93 -6.33 1.21
C ALA A 18 28.31 -6.19 -0.20
N GLU A 19 29.11 -6.34 -1.27
CA GLU A 19 28.63 -6.34 -2.64
C GLU A 19 27.63 -7.48 -2.91
N VAL A 20 27.96 -8.70 -2.49
CA VAL A 20 27.04 -9.84 -2.60
C VAL A 20 25.78 -9.63 -1.75
N ALA A 21 25.91 -9.05 -0.55
CA ALA A 21 24.76 -8.72 0.30
C ALA A 21 23.82 -7.70 -0.36
N MET A 22 24.34 -6.70 -1.07
CA MET A 22 23.53 -5.77 -1.87
C MET A 22 22.82 -6.47 -3.02
N ARG A 23 23.49 -7.38 -3.74
CA ARG A 23 22.87 -8.17 -4.81
C ARG A 23 21.76 -9.10 -4.28
N LEU A 24 21.97 -9.73 -3.13
CA LEU A 24 20.93 -10.52 -2.44
C LEU A 24 19.75 -9.65 -1.98
N GLN A 25 20.01 -8.42 -1.52
CA GLN A 25 18.97 -7.45 -1.16
C GLN A 25 18.11 -7.07 -2.36
N GLU A 26 18.74 -6.80 -3.51
CA GLU A 26 18.02 -6.46 -4.73
C GLU A 26 17.18 -7.65 -5.24
N GLU A 27 17.74 -8.86 -5.23
CA GLU A 27 16.98 -10.06 -5.60
C GLU A 27 15.81 -10.34 -4.64
N HIS A 28 15.99 -10.09 -3.35
CA HIS A 28 14.91 -10.16 -2.36
C HIS A 28 13.79 -9.15 -2.65
N ARG A 29 14.14 -7.90 -2.99
CA ARG A 29 13.19 -6.84 -3.37
C ARG A 29 12.40 -7.23 -4.61
N LEU A 30 13.07 -7.71 -5.65
CA LEU A 30 12.44 -8.14 -6.89
C LEU A 30 11.54 -9.37 -6.69
N THR A 31 11.97 -10.33 -5.86
CA THR A 31 11.14 -11.48 -5.49
C THR A 31 9.91 -11.06 -4.68
N SER A 32 10.05 -10.09 -3.78
CA SER A 32 8.91 -9.54 -3.01
C SER A 32 7.89 -8.85 -3.92
N ALA A 33 8.35 -8.06 -4.89
CA ALA A 33 7.47 -7.45 -5.89
C ALA A 33 6.74 -8.52 -6.72
N ALA A 34 7.41 -9.63 -7.05
CA ALA A 34 6.78 -10.76 -7.75
C ALA A 34 5.70 -11.45 -6.90
N VAL A 35 5.92 -11.62 -5.58
CA VAL A 35 4.90 -12.15 -4.66
C VAL A 35 3.65 -11.28 -4.68
N GLU A 36 3.80 -9.95 -4.58
CA GLU A 36 2.67 -9.01 -4.62
C GLU A 36 1.92 -9.03 -5.95
N GLN A 37 2.65 -9.12 -7.07
CA GLN A 37 2.06 -9.25 -8.40
C GLN A 37 1.25 -10.54 -8.53
N VAL A 38 1.79 -11.67 -8.06
CA VAL A 38 1.11 -12.97 -8.09
C VAL A 38 -0.11 -12.97 -7.17
N ALA A 39 -0.04 -12.37 -5.99
CA ALA A 39 -1.17 -12.22 -5.09
C ALA A 39 -2.30 -11.36 -5.72
N THR A 40 -1.93 -10.29 -6.43
CA THR A 40 -2.88 -9.44 -7.16
C THR A 40 -3.54 -10.20 -8.31
N ALA A 41 -2.76 -10.95 -9.10
CA ALA A 41 -3.27 -11.80 -10.17
C ALA A 41 -4.22 -12.88 -9.63
N ARG A 42 -3.85 -13.52 -8.52
CA ARG A 42 -4.69 -14.53 -7.86
C ARG A 42 -6.04 -13.98 -7.43
N ARG A 43 -6.05 -12.79 -6.81
CA ARG A 43 -7.29 -12.12 -6.42
C ARG A 43 -8.15 -11.78 -7.62
N LYS A 44 -7.53 -11.30 -8.71
CA LYS A 44 -8.24 -11.00 -9.95
C LYS A 44 -8.93 -12.26 -10.50
N ASP A 45 -8.22 -13.37 -10.58
CA ASP A 45 -8.76 -14.63 -11.11
C ASP A 45 -9.81 -15.24 -10.19
N ALA A 46 -9.67 -15.07 -8.86
CA ALA A 46 -10.70 -15.47 -7.90
C ALA A 46 -11.98 -14.62 -8.04
N ILE A 47 -11.86 -13.32 -8.36
CA ILE A 47 -13.00 -12.46 -8.68
C ILE A 47 -13.60 -12.85 -10.03
N GLU A 48 -12.79 -13.21 -11.02
CA GLU A 48 -13.28 -13.73 -12.32
C GLU A 48 -14.09 -15.01 -12.14
N LEU A 49 -13.60 -15.95 -11.33
CA LEU A 49 -14.35 -17.14 -10.93
C LEU A 49 -15.65 -16.77 -10.19
N ALA A 50 -15.59 -15.83 -9.25
CA ALA A 50 -16.78 -15.37 -8.56
C ALA A 50 -17.80 -14.70 -9.50
N SER A 51 -17.35 -13.98 -10.54
CA SER A 51 -18.20 -13.40 -11.58
C SER A 51 -18.85 -14.46 -12.47
N HIS A 52 -18.18 -15.59 -12.72
CA HIS A 52 -18.77 -16.74 -13.42
C HIS A 52 -19.87 -17.40 -12.58
N ILE A 53 -19.62 -17.57 -11.28
CA ILE A 53 -20.58 -18.19 -10.34
C ILE A 53 -21.79 -17.27 -10.10
N VAL A 54 -21.52 -16.00 -9.81
CA VAL A 54 -22.51 -14.95 -9.53
C VAL A 54 -22.47 -13.94 -10.68
N SER A 55 -23.06 -14.35 -11.81
CA SER A 55 -23.16 -13.52 -13.02
C SER A 55 -24.16 -12.37 -12.86
N GLU A 56 -25.18 -12.56 -12.02
CA GLU A 56 -26.22 -11.59 -11.72
C GLU A 56 -26.64 -11.70 -10.25
N LEU A 57 -27.31 -10.66 -9.75
CA LEU A 57 -27.80 -10.61 -8.39
C LEU A 57 -29.18 -11.28 -8.29
N SER A 58 -29.21 -12.61 -8.27
CA SER A 58 -30.43 -13.41 -8.15
C SER A 58 -30.33 -14.49 -7.07
N ALA A 59 -31.47 -14.88 -6.48
CA ALA A 59 -31.51 -15.87 -5.41
C ALA A 59 -30.93 -17.23 -5.86
N GLU A 60 -31.16 -17.59 -7.12
CA GLU A 60 -30.63 -18.81 -7.74
C GLU A 60 -29.09 -18.80 -7.76
N ARG A 61 -28.47 -17.71 -8.23
CA ARG A 61 -27.01 -17.59 -8.30
C ARG A 61 -26.36 -17.57 -6.92
N LEU A 62 -26.98 -16.90 -5.96
CA LEU A 62 -26.51 -16.91 -4.56
C LEU A 62 -26.64 -18.30 -3.93
N ALA A 63 -27.69 -19.06 -4.26
CA ALA A 63 -27.85 -20.44 -3.82
C ALA A 63 -26.79 -21.38 -4.43
N VAL A 64 -26.44 -21.19 -5.71
CA VAL A 64 -25.34 -21.94 -6.35
C VAL A 64 -24.01 -21.73 -5.61
N ALA A 65 -23.68 -20.49 -5.25
CA ALA A 65 -22.47 -20.19 -4.48
C ALA A 65 -22.46 -20.91 -3.11
N LYS A 66 -23.62 -21.05 -2.46
CA LYS A 66 -23.73 -21.81 -1.22
C LYS A 66 -23.54 -23.32 -1.44
N VAL A 67 -24.29 -23.90 -2.38
CA VAL A 67 -24.35 -25.35 -2.56
C VAL A 67 -23.07 -25.90 -3.19
N LYS A 68 -22.58 -25.28 -4.27
CA LYS A 68 -21.43 -25.77 -5.04
C LYS A 68 -20.07 -25.26 -4.55
N TYR A 69 -20.05 -24.19 -3.74
CA TYR A 69 -18.80 -23.55 -3.28
C TYR A 69 -18.75 -23.34 -1.76
N ALA A 70 -19.69 -23.93 -1.03
CA ALA A 70 -19.80 -23.85 0.43
C ALA A 70 -19.78 -22.41 1.00
N TYR A 71 -20.19 -21.41 0.21
CA TYR A 71 -20.17 -20.02 0.66
C TYR A 71 -21.47 -19.61 1.35
N GLY A 72 -21.51 -19.74 2.68
CA GLY A 72 -22.65 -19.32 3.52
C GLY A 72 -22.71 -17.81 3.84
N GLY A 73 -21.81 -17.00 3.29
CA GLY A 73 -21.72 -15.57 3.60
C GLY A 73 -22.97 -14.77 3.22
N PHE A 74 -23.60 -15.14 2.10
CA PHE A 74 -24.81 -14.47 1.61
C PHE A 74 -26.03 -14.69 2.51
N GLU A 75 -26.11 -15.78 3.30
CA GLU A 75 -27.22 -15.96 4.24
C GLU A 75 -27.10 -15.05 5.46
N ARG A 76 -25.86 -14.81 5.91
CA ARG A 76 -25.58 -13.91 7.03
C ARG A 76 -25.73 -12.45 6.64
N ARG A 77 -25.44 -12.12 5.38
CA ARG A 77 -25.54 -10.78 4.80
C ARG A 77 -26.25 -10.87 3.46
N ASP A 78 -27.57 -10.97 3.53
CA ASP A 78 -28.43 -11.15 2.36
C ASP A 78 -28.46 -9.89 1.49
N PRO A 79 -27.79 -9.90 0.31
CA PRO A 79 -27.72 -8.72 -0.54
C PRO A 79 -29.09 -8.38 -1.14
N LEU A 80 -29.99 -9.36 -1.31
CA LEU A 80 -31.34 -9.16 -1.85
C LEU A 80 -32.25 -8.46 -0.85
N LYS A 81 -31.96 -8.53 0.45
CA LYS A 81 -32.66 -7.77 1.51
C LYS A 81 -32.00 -6.43 1.80
N ALA A 82 -30.67 -6.38 1.75
CA ALA A 82 -29.92 -5.17 2.03
C ALA A 82 -30.10 -4.09 0.94
N MET A 83 -30.06 -4.48 -0.34
CA MET A 83 -30.16 -3.55 -1.47
C MET A 83 -31.49 -2.76 -1.49
N PRO A 84 -32.69 -3.38 -1.35
CA PRO A 84 -33.95 -2.61 -1.31
C PRO A 84 -34.06 -1.69 -0.09
N LYS A 85 -33.47 -2.08 1.05
CA LYS A 85 -33.43 -1.24 2.25
C LYS A 85 -32.58 0.01 1.99
N GLU A 86 -31.39 -0.17 1.42
CA GLU A 86 -30.51 0.95 1.06
C GLU A 86 -31.14 1.83 -0.03
N HIS A 87 -31.77 1.24 -1.04
CA HIS A 87 -32.53 1.96 -2.05
C HIS A 87 -33.59 2.87 -1.41
N THR A 88 -34.34 2.34 -0.44
CA THR A 88 -35.37 3.10 0.30
C THR A 88 -34.73 4.25 1.08
N THR A 89 -33.64 4.01 1.80
CA THR A 89 -32.90 5.04 2.54
C THR A 89 -32.39 6.16 1.63
N LEU A 90 -31.71 5.81 0.53
CA LEU A 90 -31.18 6.78 -0.43
C LEU A 90 -32.31 7.54 -1.15
N SER A 91 -33.42 6.87 -1.50
CA SER A 91 -34.58 7.52 -2.11
C SER A 91 -35.23 8.54 -1.17
N HIS A 92 -35.33 8.22 0.13
CA HIS A 92 -35.79 9.16 1.14
C HIS A 92 -34.82 10.33 1.31
N GLU A 93 -33.51 10.08 1.28
CA GLU A 93 -32.51 11.14 1.35
C GLU A 93 -32.59 12.09 0.16
N VAL A 94 -32.66 11.56 -1.06
CA VAL A 94 -32.85 12.35 -2.28
C VAL A 94 -34.13 13.18 -2.19
N SER A 95 -35.24 12.56 -1.78
CA SER A 95 -36.53 13.26 -1.64
C SER A 95 -36.46 14.38 -0.59
N ARG A 96 -35.81 14.12 0.55
CA ARG A 96 -35.61 15.11 1.62
C ARG A 96 -34.77 16.29 1.14
N ILE A 97 -33.69 16.04 0.40
CA ILE A 97 -32.84 17.12 -0.15
C ILE A 97 -33.61 17.90 -1.22
N GLN A 98 -34.40 17.24 -2.07
CA GLN A 98 -35.26 17.90 -3.07
C GLN A 98 -36.34 18.79 -2.44
N GLN A 99 -36.77 18.49 -1.21
CA GLN A 99 -37.70 19.31 -0.43
C GLN A 99 -37.01 20.46 0.33
N ASP A 100 -35.68 20.46 0.46
CA ASP A 100 -34.94 21.54 1.11
C ASP A 100 -34.97 22.81 0.22
N GLU A 101 -35.53 23.90 0.74
CA GLU A 101 -35.66 25.17 0.02
C GLU A 101 -34.32 25.68 -0.52
N ARG A 102 -33.22 25.45 0.21
CA ARG A 102 -31.88 25.88 -0.22
C ARG A 102 -31.43 25.13 -1.46
N TYR A 103 -31.76 23.84 -1.55
CA TYR A 103 -31.45 23.02 -2.71
C TYR A 103 -32.33 23.37 -3.91
N GLN A 104 -33.62 23.65 -3.69
CA GLN A 104 -34.53 24.13 -4.73
C GLN A 104 -34.08 25.47 -5.32
N ARG A 105 -33.60 26.37 -4.45
CA ARG A 105 -33.10 27.69 -4.84
C ARG A 105 -31.60 27.72 -5.14
N ARG A 106 -30.93 26.57 -5.26
CA ARG A 106 -29.46 26.51 -5.37
C ARG A 106 -28.90 27.41 -6.47
N ASP A 107 -29.51 27.42 -7.66
CA ASP A 107 -29.00 28.22 -8.78
C ASP A 107 -29.19 29.72 -8.53
N ALA A 108 -30.27 30.10 -7.82
CA ALA A 108 -30.53 31.47 -7.40
C ALA A 108 -29.67 31.92 -6.22
N LEU A 109 -29.14 30.99 -5.41
CA LEU A 109 -28.28 31.30 -4.26
C LEU A 109 -26.78 31.29 -4.65
N VAL A 110 -26.32 30.21 -5.29
CA VAL A 110 -24.90 29.93 -5.54
C VAL A 110 -24.52 29.84 -7.03
N GLY A 111 -25.46 30.07 -7.95
CA GLY A 111 -25.13 30.17 -9.37
C GLY A 111 -24.23 31.38 -9.69
N PRO A 112 -23.82 31.56 -10.96
CA PRO A 112 -22.94 32.67 -11.36
C PRO A 112 -23.48 34.06 -11.00
N TYR A 113 -24.79 34.22 -10.93
CA TYR A 113 -25.47 35.47 -10.52
C TYR A 113 -26.27 35.29 -9.21
N GLY A 114 -25.95 34.25 -8.45
CA GLY A 114 -26.64 33.89 -7.23
C GLY A 114 -26.54 34.98 -6.16
N SER A 115 -27.54 35.09 -5.30
CA SER A 115 -27.56 36.13 -4.26
C SER A 115 -26.42 35.97 -3.25
N VAL A 116 -26.10 34.74 -2.83
CA VAL A 116 -25.01 34.47 -1.88
C VAL A 116 -23.66 34.69 -2.54
N THR A 117 -23.51 34.28 -3.81
CA THR A 117 -22.29 34.54 -4.59
C THR A 117 -22.01 36.04 -4.71
N ARG A 118 -23.01 36.84 -5.11
CA ARG A 118 -22.86 38.30 -5.21
C ARG A 118 -22.59 38.96 -3.86
N SER A 119 -23.31 38.58 -2.81
CA SER A 119 -23.04 39.13 -1.47
C SER A 119 -21.67 38.74 -0.93
N LEU A 120 -21.16 37.55 -1.30
CA LEU A 120 -19.79 37.16 -0.98
C LEU A 120 -18.78 38.02 -1.75
N GLU A 121 -18.99 38.26 -3.04
CA GLU A 121 -18.13 39.14 -3.86
C GLU A 121 -18.12 40.56 -3.29
N GLU A 122 -19.29 41.16 -3.04
CA GLU A 122 -19.43 42.49 -2.44
C GLU A 122 -18.75 42.57 -1.06
N ALA A 123 -18.98 41.59 -0.19
CA ALA A 123 -18.33 41.53 1.12
C ALA A 123 -16.80 41.35 1.00
N THR A 124 -16.34 40.60 0.01
CA THR A 124 -14.91 40.40 -0.26
C THR A 124 -14.27 41.70 -0.75
N ASP A 125 -14.94 42.44 -1.64
CA ASP A 125 -14.47 43.74 -2.12
C ASP A 125 -14.38 44.76 -0.98
N HIS A 126 -15.40 44.82 -0.12
CA HIS A 126 -15.37 45.68 1.07
C HIS A 126 -14.27 45.26 2.05
N TYR A 127 -14.13 43.96 2.31
CA TYR A 127 -13.05 43.44 3.16
C TYR A 127 -11.68 43.85 2.60
N ASN A 128 -11.43 43.64 1.31
CA ASN A 128 -10.16 43.97 0.66
C ASN A 128 -9.88 45.47 0.73
N ASN A 129 -10.86 46.33 0.47
CA ASN A 129 -10.69 47.78 0.57
C ASN A 129 -10.26 48.23 1.98
N TRP A 130 -10.89 47.67 3.03
CA TRP A 130 -10.53 47.99 4.42
C TRP A 130 -9.23 47.33 4.85
N HIS A 131 -8.94 46.13 4.35
CA HIS A 131 -7.68 45.45 4.61
C HIS A 131 -6.51 46.23 4.00
N ASP A 132 -6.63 46.68 2.75
CA ASP A 132 -5.65 47.54 2.08
C ASP A 132 -5.46 48.87 2.83
N GLU A 133 -6.53 49.43 3.39
CA GLU A 133 -6.44 50.61 4.25
C GLU A 133 -5.64 50.33 5.52
N CYS A 134 -5.93 49.24 6.24
CA CYS A 134 -5.15 48.81 7.41
C CYS A 134 -3.68 48.55 7.06
N LEU A 135 -3.39 47.91 5.93
CA LEU A 135 -2.03 47.61 5.48
C LEU A 135 -1.17 48.88 5.29
N LYS A 136 -1.75 50.02 4.92
CA LYS A 136 -1.01 51.30 4.85
C LYS A 136 -0.38 51.69 6.18
N PHE A 137 -1.04 51.35 7.30
CA PHE A 137 -0.54 51.61 8.64
C PHE A 137 0.38 50.48 9.09
N GLU A 138 -0.08 49.23 8.97
CA GLU A 138 0.63 48.04 9.47
C GLU A 138 1.98 47.80 8.78
N ALA A 139 2.16 48.28 7.54
CA ALA A 139 3.42 48.22 6.81
C ALA A 139 4.47 49.24 7.29
N LEU A 140 4.10 50.24 8.07
CA LEU A 140 5.04 51.24 8.60
C LEU A 140 5.87 50.64 9.73
N GLU A 141 7.19 50.86 9.68
CA GLU A 141 8.13 50.34 10.67
C GLU A 141 7.76 50.83 12.08
N GLY A 142 7.58 49.88 13.00
CA GLY A 142 7.25 50.16 14.40
C GLY A 142 5.76 50.38 14.67
N PHE A 143 4.88 50.51 13.66
CA PHE A 143 3.45 50.79 13.87
C PHE A 143 2.76 49.76 14.77
N LEU A 144 2.94 48.46 14.48
CA LEU A 144 2.35 47.39 15.28
C LEU A 144 2.85 47.39 16.73
N GLU A 145 4.13 47.77 16.95
CA GLU A 145 4.69 47.92 18.30
C GLU A 145 4.01 49.08 19.04
N LEU A 146 3.73 50.22 18.35
CA LEU A 146 3.00 51.35 18.93
C LEU A 146 1.58 50.94 19.39
N ILE A 147 0.87 50.17 18.57
CA ILE A 147 -0.46 49.63 18.91
C ILE A 147 -0.38 48.68 20.10
N GLU A 148 0.60 47.76 20.12
CA GLU A 148 0.77 46.76 21.18
C GLU A 148 1.02 47.39 22.56
N VAL A 149 1.84 48.46 22.63
CA VAL A 149 2.14 49.15 23.89
C VAL A 149 1.10 50.20 24.28
N GLY A 150 0.07 50.41 23.46
CA GLY A 150 -0.94 51.45 23.65
C GLY A 150 -0.37 52.86 23.59
N TYR A 151 0.59 53.11 22.69
CA TYR A 151 1.25 54.41 22.55
C TYR A 151 0.24 55.55 22.35
N ASP A 152 0.46 56.64 23.09
CA ASP A 152 -0.40 57.83 23.08
C ASP A 152 -1.85 57.61 23.55
N THR A 153 -2.06 56.55 24.35
CA THR A 153 -3.36 56.26 25.00
C THR A 153 -3.21 56.20 26.52
N PRO A 154 -4.31 56.27 27.30
CA PRO A 154 -4.27 56.02 28.74
C PRO A 154 -3.72 54.65 29.15
N ASN A 155 -3.66 53.69 28.21
CA ASN A 155 -3.15 52.34 28.43
C ASN A 155 -1.65 52.21 28.16
N PHE A 156 -0.95 53.32 27.85
CA PHE A 156 0.47 53.27 27.51
C PHE A 156 1.34 52.68 28.63
N THR A 157 2.07 51.61 28.32
CA THR A 157 2.71 50.78 29.36
C THR A 157 4.16 51.15 29.70
N LEU A 158 4.85 51.92 28.86
CA LEU A 158 6.27 52.23 29.02
C LEU A 158 6.50 53.49 29.84
N ARG A 159 7.59 53.52 30.62
CA ARG A 159 7.95 54.68 31.44
C ARG A 159 8.99 55.54 30.71
N TRP A 160 8.94 56.87 30.88
CA TRP A 160 9.77 57.81 30.12
C TRP A 160 11.29 57.64 30.30
N TRP A 161 11.73 56.99 31.39
CA TRP A 161 13.15 56.69 31.63
C TRP A 161 13.63 55.38 31.00
N ASP A 162 12.73 54.55 30.47
CA ASP A 162 13.10 53.31 29.80
C ASP A 162 13.63 53.62 28.40
N ALA A 163 14.73 52.99 27.98
CA ALA A 163 15.29 53.21 26.64
C ALA A 163 14.28 52.87 25.52
N ALA A 164 13.38 51.91 25.78
CA ALA A 164 12.29 51.54 24.87
C ALA A 164 11.29 52.69 24.64
N TYR A 165 11.05 53.56 25.63
CA TYR A 165 10.14 54.70 25.50
C TYR A 165 10.59 55.63 24.37
N TRP A 166 11.86 56.02 24.35
CA TRP A 166 12.40 56.93 23.34
C TRP A 166 12.41 56.33 21.94
N ARG A 167 12.55 55.00 21.83
CA ARG A 167 12.42 54.28 20.56
C ARG A 167 10.99 54.32 20.03
N VAL A 168 10.01 54.00 20.88
CA VAL A 168 8.57 54.02 20.55
C VAL A 168 8.13 55.45 20.22
N TRP A 169 8.54 56.45 20.99
CA TRP A 169 8.29 57.86 20.70
C TRP A 169 8.82 58.27 19.32
N ALA A 170 10.07 57.92 18.99
CA ALA A 170 10.65 58.20 17.68
C ALA A 170 9.94 57.44 16.54
N ASN A 171 9.39 56.24 16.80
CA ASN A 171 8.59 55.51 15.82
C ASN A 171 7.20 56.18 15.62
N GLY A 172 6.60 56.72 16.69
CA GLY A 172 5.37 57.52 16.61
C GLY A 172 5.54 58.74 15.69
N ASP A 173 6.59 59.53 15.90
CA ASP A 173 6.92 60.67 15.05
C ASP A 173 7.13 60.26 13.58
N LYS A 174 7.83 59.14 13.33
CA LYS A 174 8.05 58.62 11.98
C LYS A 174 6.73 58.21 11.31
N VAL A 175 5.83 57.57 12.03
CA VAL A 175 4.51 57.17 11.52
C VAL A 175 3.67 58.40 11.19
N CYS A 176 3.55 59.35 12.12
CA CYS A 176 2.82 60.60 11.89
C CYS A 176 3.37 61.35 10.67
N ALA A 177 4.69 61.47 10.56
CA ALA A 177 5.35 62.09 9.42
C ALA A 177 5.10 61.34 8.10
N ALA A 178 5.14 60.00 8.11
CA ALA A 178 4.90 59.18 6.93
C ALA A 178 3.45 59.28 6.43
N LEU A 179 2.49 59.43 7.34
CA LEU A 179 1.06 59.56 7.04
C LEU A 179 0.60 61.02 6.82
N GLY A 180 1.45 62.01 7.13
CA GLY A 180 1.11 63.43 7.04
C GLY A 180 0.10 63.88 8.10
N LEU A 181 0.11 63.25 9.27
CA LEU A 181 -0.78 63.53 10.40
C LEU A 181 0.01 64.16 11.56
N ALA A 182 -0.67 64.88 12.46
CA ALA A 182 0.00 65.68 13.49
C ALA A 182 0.24 64.87 14.78
N ASP A 183 -0.72 64.03 15.16
CA ASP A 183 -0.70 63.33 16.44
C ASP A 183 -1.07 61.84 16.29
N PHE A 184 -0.38 60.96 17.03
CA PHE A 184 -0.61 59.53 16.89
C PHE A 184 -1.92 59.12 17.55
N GLY A 185 -2.18 59.57 18.78
CA GLY A 185 -3.37 59.22 19.56
C GLY A 185 -4.65 59.86 19.02
N ASP A 186 -4.58 61.12 18.58
CA ASP A 186 -5.75 61.89 18.16
C ASP A 186 -6.06 61.78 16.66
N ASP A 187 -5.04 61.59 15.78
CA ASP A 187 -5.25 61.55 14.33
C ASP A 187 -5.04 60.15 13.73
N VAL A 188 -3.94 59.47 14.06
CA VAL A 188 -3.57 58.18 13.42
C VAL A 188 -4.43 57.04 13.96
N LEU A 189 -4.48 56.89 15.29
CA LEU A 189 -5.13 55.77 15.96
C LEU A 189 -6.63 55.69 15.66
N PRO A 190 -7.43 56.78 15.68
CA PRO A 190 -8.87 56.69 15.43
C PRO A 190 -9.19 56.29 13.97
N VAL A 191 -8.35 56.71 13.02
CA VAL A 191 -8.50 56.32 11.60
C VAL A 191 -8.20 54.83 11.43
N TYR A 192 -7.11 54.35 12.02
CA TYR A 192 -6.75 52.94 12.00
C TYR A 192 -7.81 52.07 12.70
N GLU A 193 -8.26 52.45 13.90
CA GLU A 193 -9.27 51.68 14.63
C GLU A 193 -10.58 51.56 13.86
N ARG A 194 -11.00 52.64 13.18
CA ARG A 194 -12.18 52.61 12.30
C ARG A 194 -12.00 51.65 11.13
N ALA A 195 -10.84 51.70 10.47
CA ALA A 195 -10.52 50.79 9.36
C ALA A 195 -10.48 49.34 9.84
N HIS A 196 -9.79 49.07 10.96
CA HIS A 196 -9.63 47.75 11.55
C HIS A 196 -10.98 47.16 12.03
N ALA A 197 -11.83 47.97 12.66
CA ALA A 197 -13.19 47.55 13.05
C ALA A 197 -14.04 47.18 11.82
N SER A 198 -13.96 47.99 10.75
CA SER A 198 -14.69 47.73 9.50
C SER A 198 -14.16 46.48 8.80
N MET A 199 -12.83 46.30 8.72
CA MET A 199 -12.19 45.09 8.20
C MET A 199 -12.67 43.85 8.96
N THR A 200 -12.66 43.90 10.30
CA THR A 200 -13.09 42.79 11.16
C THR A 200 -14.57 42.44 10.94
N GLN A 201 -15.43 43.45 10.81
CA GLN A 201 -16.85 43.25 10.49
C GLN A 201 -17.03 42.55 9.14
N TRP A 202 -16.40 43.07 8.07
CA TRP A 202 -16.53 42.50 6.73
C TRP A 202 -15.90 41.11 6.61
N PHE A 203 -14.82 40.85 7.34
CA PHE A 203 -14.26 39.51 7.46
C PHE A 203 -15.26 38.51 8.07
N GLY A 204 -16.04 38.95 9.07
CA GLY A 204 -17.15 38.18 9.63
C GLY A 204 -18.24 37.87 8.58
N GLU A 205 -18.61 38.84 7.76
CA GLU A 205 -19.58 38.66 6.68
C GLU A 205 -19.07 37.72 5.58
N VAL A 206 -17.81 37.87 5.15
CA VAL A 206 -17.15 36.96 4.19
C VAL A 206 -17.21 35.52 4.70
N LYS A 207 -16.87 35.29 5.98
CA LYS A 207 -16.97 33.96 6.60
C LYS A 207 -18.41 33.42 6.60
N ARG A 208 -19.37 34.27 6.95
CA ARG A 208 -20.80 33.90 6.98
C ARG A 208 -21.30 33.47 5.59
N PHE A 209 -21.07 34.29 4.56
CA PHE A 209 -21.50 33.98 3.20
C PHE A 209 -20.74 32.80 2.59
N THR A 210 -19.46 32.62 2.92
CA THR A 210 -18.69 31.44 2.53
C THR A 210 -19.32 30.17 3.11
N ALA A 211 -19.62 30.17 4.41
CA ALA A 211 -20.27 29.04 5.07
C ALA A 211 -21.66 28.73 4.48
N GLU A 212 -22.44 29.76 4.15
CA GLU A 212 -23.75 29.60 3.51
C GLU A 212 -23.62 28.98 2.11
N ARG A 213 -22.70 29.50 1.28
CA ARG A 213 -22.41 28.96 -0.06
C ARG A 213 -21.98 27.49 0.04
N ASP A 214 -21.06 27.19 0.93
CA ASP A 214 -20.51 25.84 1.09
C ASP A 214 -21.57 24.85 1.60
N ALA A 215 -22.49 25.30 2.46
CA ALA A 215 -23.62 24.49 2.91
C ALA A 215 -24.57 24.12 1.76
N VAL A 216 -24.87 25.06 0.86
CA VAL A 216 -25.68 24.79 -0.34
C VAL A 216 -24.95 23.82 -1.27
N LEU A 217 -23.67 24.06 -1.57
CA LEU A 217 -22.88 23.17 -2.43
C LEU A 217 -22.74 21.76 -1.83
N ALA A 218 -22.63 21.64 -0.50
CA ALA A 218 -22.60 20.34 0.19
C ALA A 218 -23.95 19.60 0.12
N LEU A 219 -25.09 20.30 0.03
CA LEU A 219 -26.38 19.66 -0.26
C LEU A 219 -26.41 19.13 -1.69
N VAL A 220 -25.93 19.92 -2.65
CA VAL A 220 -25.88 19.50 -4.07
C VAL A 220 -25.02 18.27 -4.25
N ARG A 221 -23.79 18.27 -3.73
CA ARG A 221 -22.90 17.10 -3.80
C ARG A 221 -23.54 15.84 -3.20
N ARG A 222 -24.16 15.95 -2.02
CA ARG A 222 -24.83 14.80 -1.38
C ARG A 222 -26.01 14.28 -2.21
N HIS A 223 -26.78 15.16 -2.84
CA HIS A 223 -27.84 14.76 -3.76
C HIS A 223 -27.28 14.00 -4.97
N ASP A 224 -26.28 14.56 -5.64
CA ASP A 224 -25.65 13.95 -6.82
C ASP A 224 -25.01 12.59 -6.49
N GLU A 225 -24.33 12.50 -5.35
CA GLU A 225 -23.76 11.25 -4.83
C GLU A 225 -24.85 10.21 -4.56
N ALA A 226 -25.95 10.59 -3.91
CA ALA A 226 -27.06 9.68 -3.60
C ALA A 226 -27.77 9.21 -4.88
N VAL A 227 -28.01 10.11 -5.86
CA VAL A 227 -28.62 9.77 -7.15
C VAL A 227 -27.70 8.86 -7.97
N SER A 228 -26.41 9.19 -8.06
CA SER A 228 -25.41 8.36 -8.73
C SER A 228 -25.33 6.97 -8.10
N ARG A 229 -25.29 6.90 -6.76
CA ARG A 229 -25.28 5.63 -6.02
C ARG A 229 -26.55 4.81 -6.23
N LEU A 230 -27.73 5.44 -6.21
CA LEU A 230 -29.01 4.77 -6.49
C LEU A 230 -29.01 4.11 -7.87
N SER A 231 -28.56 4.83 -8.91
CA SER A 231 -28.55 4.31 -10.28
C SER A 231 -27.62 3.11 -10.47
N ARG A 232 -26.55 3.03 -9.67
CA ARG A 232 -25.53 1.97 -9.74
C ARG A 232 -25.68 0.90 -8.67
N LEU A 233 -26.73 0.97 -7.85
CA LEU A 233 -26.87 0.12 -6.68
C LEU A 233 -26.83 -1.40 -7.01
N PRO A 234 -27.50 -1.89 -8.08
CA PRO A 234 -27.42 -3.31 -8.44
C PRO A 234 -26.00 -3.75 -8.81
N GLU A 235 -25.28 -2.94 -9.59
CA GLU A 235 -23.89 -3.22 -9.99
C GLU A 235 -22.96 -3.22 -8.77
N LEU A 236 -23.11 -2.25 -7.88
CA LEU A 236 -22.30 -2.14 -6.65
C LEU A 236 -22.48 -3.37 -5.75
N TYR A 237 -23.72 -3.81 -5.52
CA TYR A 237 -24.00 -5.01 -4.73
C TYR A 237 -23.49 -6.28 -5.39
N LEU A 238 -23.63 -6.39 -6.72
CA LEU A 238 -23.12 -7.54 -7.47
C LEU A 238 -21.58 -7.62 -7.38
N ASP A 239 -20.89 -6.49 -7.52
CA ASP A 239 -19.44 -6.40 -7.38
C ASP A 239 -18.98 -6.72 -5.94
N GLU A 240 -19.70 -6.23 -4.93
CA GLU A 240 -19.43 -6.57 -3.53
C GLU A 240 -19.61 -8.08 -3.28
N CYS A 241 -20.67 -8.69 -3.83
CA CYS A 241 -20.89 -10.12 -3.74
C CYS A 241 -19.76 -10.91 -4.38
N ARG A 242 -19.33 -10.52 -5.59
CA ARG A 242 -18.22 -11.14 -6.31
C ARG A 242 -16.89 -11.00 -5.57
N ARG A 243 -16.60 -9.84 -4.98
CA ARG A 243 -15.40 -9.65 -4.14
C ARG A 243 -15.44 -10.50 -2.88
N ALA A 244 -16.60 -10.57 -2.21
CA ALA A 244 -16.75 -11.34 -0.99
C ALA A 244 -16.62 -12.85 -1.24
N LEU A 245 -17.23 -13.35 -2.33
CA LEU A 245 -17.07 -14.73 -2.78
C LEU A 245 -15.64 -15.02 -3.27
N GLY A 246 -15.04 -14.13 -4.07
CA GLY A 246 -13.67 -14.27 -4.54
C GLY A 246 -12.67 -14.41 -3.39
N LYS A 247 -12.82 -13.60 -2.33
CA LYS A 247 -12.00 -13.73 -1.12
C LYS A 247 -12.16 -15.08 -0.42
N HIS A 248 -13.35 -15.66 -0.40
CA HIS A 248 -13.58 -17.01 0.12
C HIS A 248 -12.92 -18.07 -0.76
N LEU A 249 -13.04 -17.94 -2.09
CA LEU A 249 -12.42 -18.85 -3.06
C LEU A 249 -10.90 -18.80 -3.02
N GLU A 250 -10.29 -17.67 -2.66
CA GLU A 250 -8.85 -17.58 -2.36
C GLU A 250 -8.43 -18.44 -1.16
N GLN A 251 -9.34 -18.80 -0.26
CA GLN A 251 -9.01 -19.55 0.96
C GLN A 251 -9.52 -20.99 0.94
N ALA A 252 -10.48 -21.28 0.07
CA ALA A 252 -11.07 -22.60 -0.09
C ALA A 252 -10.05 -23.61 -0.65
N ASP A 253 -10.32 -24.89 -0.38
CA ASP A 253 -9.57 -25.98 -0.98
C ASP A 253 -9.99 -26.13 -2.45
N PRO A 254 -9.11 -25.83 -3.42
CA PRO A 254 -9.48 -25.87 -4.82
C PRO A 254 -9.74 -27.31 -5.28
N ALA A 255 -9.10 -28.32 -4.69
CA ALA A 255 -9.29 -29.73 -5.01
C ALA A 255 -10.74 -30.17 -4.78
N LEU A 256 -11.22 -29.81 -3.60
CA LEU A 256 -12.57 -30.12 -3.15
C LEU A 256 -13.59 -29.38 -4.01
N LEU A 257 -13.36 -28.10 -4.27
CA LEU A 257 -14.21 -27.30 -5.14
C LEU A 257 -14.25 -27.82 -6.58
N GLU A 258 -13.12 -28.27 -7.12
CA GLU A 258 -13.05 -28.86 -8.45
C GLU A 258 -13.89 -30.14 -8.54
N SER A 259 -13.80 -31.03 -7.53
CA SER A 259 -14.59 -32.27 -7.47
C SER A 259 -16.10 -32.02 -7.40
N TRP A 260 -16.52 -30.89 -6.82
CA TRP A 260 -17.93 -30.50 -6.77
C TRP A 260 -18.43 -29.85 -8.06
N ASN A 261 -17.52 -29.48 -8.97
CA ASN A 261 -17.83 -28.69 -10.16
C ASN A 261 -17.29 -29.31 -11.45
N GLU A 262 -17.07 -30.63 -11.49
CA GLU A 262 -16.47 -31.35 -12.64
C GLU A 262 -17.18 -31.09 -13.98
N GLU A 263 -18.49 -30.83 -13.96
CA GLU A 263 -19.29 -30.52 -15.14
C GLU A 263 -19.04 -29.10 -15.71
N ASP A 264 -18.56 -28.17 -14.89
CA ASP A 264 -18.30 -26.78 -15.26
C ASP A 264 -16.81 -26.57 -15.58
N ARG A 265 -16.46 -26.86 -16.84
CA ARG A 265 -15.08 -26.74 -17.33
C ARG A 265 -14.47 -25.36 -17.14
N VAL A 266 -15.27 -24.30 -17.23
CA VAL A 266 -14.79 -22.92 -17.06
C VAL A 266 -14.45 -22.67 -15.59
N ALA A 267 -15.31 -23.09 -14.67
CA ALA A 267 -15.04 -23.01 -13.25
C ALA A 267 -13.80 -23.84 -12.86
N CYS A 268 -13.65 -25.06 -13.37
CA CYS A 268 -12.47 -25.90 -13.14
C CYS A 268 -11.18 -25.22 -13.64
N ALA A 269 -11.18 -24.67 -14.85
CA ALA A 269 -10.02 -23.96 -15.39
C ALA A 269 -9.60 -22.77 -14.52
N LEU A 270 -10.57 -21.97 -14.05
CA LEU A 270 -10.32 -20.83 -13.16
C LEU A 270 -9.87 -21.28 -11.75
N LEU A 271 -10.44 -22.35 -11.20
CA LEU A 271 -9.99 -22.94 -9.94
C LEU A 271 -8.53 -23.39 -10.02
N ARG A 272 -8.15 -24.13 -11.08
CA ARG A 272 -6.77 -24.54 -11.34
C ARG A 272 -5.83 -23.35 -11.47
N ARG A 273 -6.28 -22.28 -12.14
CA ARG A 273 -5.50 -21.02 -12.27
C ARG A 273 -5.28 -20.36 -10.91
N VAL A 274 -6.31 -20.25 -10.08
CA VAL A 274 -6.20 -19.70 -8.71
C VAL A 274 -5.29 -20.57 -7.84
N ALA A 275 -5.39 -21.90 -7.93
CA ALA A 275 -4.54 -22.85 -7.22
C ALA A 275 -3.07 -22.75 -7.67
N GLY A 276 -2.82 -22.70 -8.97
CA GLY A 276 -1.49 -22.54 -9.53
C GLY A 276 -0.86 -21.18 -9.19
N LEU A 277 -1.64 -20.10 -9.14
CA LEU A 277 -1.18 -18.79 -8.66
C LEU A 277 -0.87 -18.80 -7.16
N LYS A 278 -1.64 -19.53 -6.34
CA LYS A 278 -1.30 -19.77 -4.94
C LYS A 278 0.06 -20.47 -4.81
N ALA A 279 0.22 -21.60 -5.49
CA ALA A 279 1.48 -22.37 -5.46
C ALA A 279 2.66 -21.52 -5.94
N LYS A 280 2.47 -20.73 -7.00
CA LYS A 280 3.47 -19.76 -7.49
C LYS A 280 3.87 -18.77 -6.39
N GLY A 281 2.89 -18.20 -5.68
CA GLY A 281 3.12 -17.30 -4.55
C GLY A 281 3.90 -17.98 -3.41
N ASP A 282 3.48 -19.20 -3.03
CA ASP A 282 4.12 -19.97 -1.95
C ASP A 282 5.59 -20.30 -2.28
N ILE A 283 5.89 -20.67 -3.54
CA ILE A 283 7.27 -20.92 -4.01
C ILE A 283 8.11 -19.65 -3.93
N LEU A 284 7.57 -18.50 -4.36
CA LEU A 284 8.28 -17.21 -4.31
C LEU A 284 8.51 -16.73 -2.88
N GLU A 285 7.56 -16.95 -1.97
CA GLU A 285 7.73 -16.62 -0.56
C GLU A 285 8.80 -17.50 0.10
N GLN A 286 8.84 -18.79 -0.22
CA GLN A 286 9.93 -19.66 0.23
C GLN A 286 11.30 -19.22 -0.31
N LEU A 287 11.36 -18.83 -1.59
CA LEU A 287 12.59 -18.31 -2.21
C LEU A 287 13.06 -17.04 -1.50
N LYS A 288 12.13 -16.12 -1.21
CA LYS A 288 12.38 -14.89 -0.46
C LYS A 288 12.93 -15.20 0.93
N SER A 289 12.33 -16.10 1.69
CA SER A 289 12.85 -16.53 2.99
C SER A 289 14.24 -17.16 2.88
N GLY A 290 14.49 -17.98 1.86
CA GLY A 290 15.82 -18.55 1.60
C GLY A 290 16.89 -17.50 1.33
N LEU A 291 16.56 -16.46 0.55
CA LEU A 291 17.44 -15.33 0.27
C LEU A 291 17.79 -14.53 1.54
N GLU A 292 16.83 -14.32 2.45
CA GLU A 292 17.07 -13.64 3.72
C GLU A 292 18.09 -14.39 4.59
N VAL A 293 17.99 -15.72 4.65
CA VAL A 293 18.93 -16.57 5.39
C VAL A 293 20.34 -16.46 4.80
N VAL A 294 20.48 -16.50 3.47
CA VAL A 294 21.78 -16.36 2.81
C VAL A 294 22.36 -14.96 3.05
N ARG A 295 21.54 -13.90 2.92
CA ARG A 295 21.93 -12.51 3.17
C ARG A 295 22.43 -12.31 4.60
N GLY A 296 21.71 -12.85 5.58
CA GLY A 296 22.12 -12.80 7.00
C GLY A 296 23.51 -13.41 7.23
N ARG A 297 23.76 -14.59 6.67
CA ARG A 297 25.07 -15.27 6.77
C ARG A 297 26.23 -14.46 6.17
N VAL A 298 26.00 -13.82 5.02
CA VAL A 298 27.00 -12.97 4.37
C VAL A 298 27.24 -11.67 5.16
N GLY A 299 26.17 -11.06 5.69
CA GLY A 299 26.26 -9.89 6.56
C GLY A 299 27.06 -10.15 7.84
N GLU A 300 26.80 -11.29 8.51
CA GLU A 300 27.59 -11.73 9.67
C GLU A 300 29.06 -11.98 9.33
N LEU A 301 29.35 -12.54 8.16
CA LEU A 301 30.71 -12.71 7.68
C LEU A 301 31.41 -11.36 7.49
N ALA A 302 30.76 -10.40 6.81
CA ALA A 302 31.29 -9.06 6.61
C ALA A 302 31.57 -8.35 7.95
N GLY A 303 30.62 -8.39 8.90
CA GLY A 303 30.77 -7.80 10.23
C GLY A 303 31.92 -8.42 11.04
N ARG A 304 32.09 -9.75 10.97
CA ARG A 304 33.24 -10.45 11.58
C ARG A 304 34.56 -10.03 10.96
N CYS A 305 34.63 -9.94 9.63
CA CYS A 305 35.84 -9.52 8.91
C CYS A 305 36.24 -8.08 9.28
N ASN A 306 35.29 -7.15 9.29
CA ASN A 306 35.51 -5.75 9.69
C ASN A 306 36.00 -5.64 11.14
N THR A 307 35.39 -6.38 12.07
CA THR A 307 35.80 -6.39 13.48
C THR A 307 37.21 -6.94 13.65
N GLN A 308 37.56 -8.01 12.93
CA GLN A 308 38.91 -8.59 12.97
C GLN A 308 39.95 -7.67 12.33
N ALA A 309 39.65 -7.06 11.19
CA ALA A 309 40.51 -6.08 10.53
C ALA A 309 40.79 -4.88 11.45
N ALA A 310 39.76 -4.31 12.08
CA ALA A 310 39.91 -3.21 13.04
C ALA A 310 40.79 -3.59 14.25
N LYS A 311 40.70 -4.83 14.75
CA LYS A 311 41.57 -5.33 15.83
C LYS A 311 43.04 -5.42 15.40
N LEU A 312 43.31 -5.81 14.16
CA LEU A 312 44.66 -5.99 13.62
C LEU A 312 45.32 -4.66 13.21
N MET A 313 44.53 -3.64 12.87
CA MET A 313 45.01 -2.29 12.55
C MET A 313 45.44 -1.46 13.77
N ARG A 314 45.26 -1.97 15.00
CA ARG A 314 45.70 -1.26 16.22
C ARG A 314 47.24 -1.18 16.26
N PRO A 315 47.86 -0.08 16.73
CA PRO A 315 49.33 0.08 16.71
C PRO A 315 50.10 -1.11 17.30
N LYS A 316 49.62 -1.68 18.42
CA LYS A 316 50.22 -2.86 19.08
C LYS A 316 50.20 -4.15 18.23
N LYS A 317 49.32 -4.25 17.24
CA LYS A 317 49.13 -5.45 16.39
C LYS A 317 49.50 -5.23 14.93
N TYR A 318 49.71 -3.98 14.51
CA TYR A 318 49.92 -3.60 13.11
C TYR A 318 51.13 -4.28 12.44
N HIS A 319 52.25 -4.36 13.16
CA HIS A 319 53.48 -5.03 12.72
C HIS A 319 53.68 -6.43 13.34
N ALA A 320 52.74 -6.90 14.16
CA ALA A 320 52.86 -8.21 14.80
C ALA A 320 52.63 -9.34 13.78
N GLN A 321 53.40 -10.43 13.90
CA GLN A 321 53.13 -11.65 13.14
C GLN A 321 51.86 -12.32 13.67
N VAL A 322 50.95 -12.69 12.78
CA VAL A 322 49.72 -13.39 13.14
C VAL A 322 49.97 -14.90 13.08
N SER A 323 50.00 -15.56 14.24
CA SER A 323 50.32 -16.99 14.36
C SER A 323 49.27 -17.91 13.72
N ASN A 324 48.00 -17.51 13.72
CA ASN A 324 46.89 -18.25 13.11
C ASN A 324 46.04 -17.28 12.28
N PRO A 325 46.39 -17.04 11.00
CA PRO A 325 45.59 -16.18 10.15
C PRO A 325 44.20 -16.80 9.92
N PRO A 326 43.14 -15.98 9.81
CA PRO A 326 41.81 -16.46 9.44
C PRO A 326 41.86 -17.20 8.09
N LYS A 327 41.04 -18.25 7.95
CA LYS A 327 40.96 -19.06 6.73
C LYS A 327 40.25 -18.28 5.61
N LEU A 328 40.96 -17.36 4.96
CA LEU A 328 40.44 -16.48 3.92
C LEU A 328 39.78 -17.26 2.76
N GLU A 329 40.34 -18.40 2.36
CA GLU A 329 39.76 -19.27 1.32
C GLU A 329 38.35 -19.77 1.67
N LYS A 330 38.11 -20.13 2.94
CA LYS A 330 36.78 -20.57 3.38
C LYS A 330 35.77 -19.41 3.36
N MET A 331 36.23 -18.20 3.66
CA MET A 331 35.41 -16.98 3.60
C MET A 331 35.06 -16.65 2.14
N ALA A 332 36.05 -16.65 1.25
CA ALA A 332 35.86 -16.45 -0.18
C ALA A 332 34.91 -17.50 -0.80
N SER A 333 35.04 -18.78 -0.42
CA SER A 333 34.11 -19.84 -0.84
C SER A 333 32.67 -19.59 -0.35
N THR A 334 32.50 -19.03 0.85
CA THR A 334 31.17 -18.67 1.37
C THR A 334 30.54 -17.54 0.56
N ILE A 335 31.32 -16.52 0.21
CA ILE A 335 30.89 -15.40 -0.64
C ILE A 335 30.52 -15.91 -2.04
N ALA A 336 31.37 -16.75 -2.65
CA ALA A 336 31.12 -17.32 -3.98
C ALA A 336 29.83 -18.16 -4.02
N LYS A 337 29.56 -18.97 -2.98
CA LYS A 337 28.30 -19.73 -2.86
C LYS A 337 27.08 -18.83 -2.70
N ALA A 338 27.22 -17.72 -1.99
CA ALA A 338 26.15 -16.73 -1.85
C ALA A 338 25.89 -15.97 -3.16
N ASP A 339 26.94 -15.69 -3.93
CA ASP A 339 26.78 -15.10 -5.26
C ASP A 339 26.12 -16.05 -6.26
N GLU A 340 26.50 -17.33 -6.23
CA GLU A 340 25.83 -18.38 -7.00
C GLU A 340 24.33 -18.50 -6.61
N ALA A 341 24.01 -18.31 -5.33
CA ALA A 341 22.63 -18.27 -4.85
C ALA A 341 21.82 -17.11 -5.46
N VAL A 342 22.41 -15.92 -5.65
CA VAL A 342 21.75 -14.80 -6.36
C VAL A 342 21.34 -15.24 -7.77
N MET A 343 22.28 -15.82 -8.52
CA MET A 343 22.04 -16.25 -9.90
C MET A 343 21.00 -17.38 -10.00
N LYS A 344 21.03 -18.33 -9.05
CA LYS A 344 20.04 -19.41 -8.97
C LYS A 344 18.65 -18.87 -8.61
N ALA A 345 18.57 -17.92 -7.68
CA ALA A 345 17.32 -17.28 -7.30
C ALA A 345 16.69 -16.51 -8.45
N ALA A 346 17.47 -15.70 -9.16
CA ALA A 346 17.00 -14.93 -10.32
C ALA A 346 16.40 -15.84 -11.40
N LYS A 347 17.11 -16.93 -11.76
CA LYS A 347 16.63 -17.93 -12.73
C LYS A 347 15.37 -18.66 -12.26
N LEU A 348 15.33 -19.05 -10.98
CA LEU A 348 14.16 -19.73 -10.40
C LEU A 348 12.93 -18.80 -10.43
N ARG A 349 13.08 -17.57 -9.95
CA ARG A 349 12.04 -16.55 -9.98
C ARG A 349 11.51 -16.34 -11.40
N GLU A 350 12.39 -16.17 -12.38
CA GLU A 350 12.00 -15.97 -13.78
C GLU A 350 11.20 -17.15 -14.35
N ARG A 351 11.63 -18.40 -14.10
CA ARG A 351 10.89 -19.59 -14.51
C ARG A 351 9.51 -19.66 -13.89
N VAL A 352 9.45 -19.47 -12.56
CA VAL A 352 8.20 -19.49 -11.79
C VAL A 352 7.25 -18.41 -12.29
N ILE A 353 7.71 -17.17 -12.49
CA ILE A 353 6.85 -16.08 -13.00
C ILE A 353 6.30 -16.39 -14.39
N ARG A 354 7.14 -16.89 -15.32
CA ARG A 354 6.74 -17.15 -16.72
C ARG A 354 5.73 -18.26 -16.89
N PHE A 355 5.63 -19.19 -15.96
CA PHE A 355 4.71 -20.31 -16.07
C PHE A 355 3.25 -19.85 -16.11
N ALA A 356 2.46 -20.30 -17.10
CA ALA A 356 1.05 -19.92 -17.26
C ALA A 356 0.11 -21.11 -17.54
N ASP A 357 0.64 -22.32 -17.74
CA ASP A 357 -0.12 -23.50 -18.16
C ASP A 357 -0.79 -24.22 -16.99
N TYR A 358 -1.61 -23.49 -16.22
CA TYR A 358 -2.26 -24.01 -15.01
C TYR A 358 -3.36 -25.04 -15.31
N GLU A 359 -3.99 -24.95 -16.48
CA GLU A 359 -5.18 -25.72 -16.82
C GLU A 359 -4.91 -27.20 -17.03
N ARG A 360 -3.64 -27.57 -17.28
CA ARG A 360 -3.20 -28.95 -17.52
C ARG A 360 -3.06 -29.79 -16.25
N PHE A 361 -3.16 -29.16 -15.08
CA PHE A 361 -2.83 -29.79 -13.81
C PHE A 361 -4.03 -29.76 -12.86
N PRO A 362 -4.43 -30.92 -12.28
CA PRO A 362 -5.48 -30.97 -11.27
C PRO A 362 -5.19 -30.01 -10.10
N SER A 363 -6.22 -29.36 -9.58
CA SER A 363 -6.03 -28.38 -8.50
C SER A 363 -5.74 -28.99 -7.13
N GLY A 364 -5.98 -30.31 -6.98
CA GLY A 364 -5.72 -31.06 -5.75
C GLY A 364 -4.33 -31.62 -5.56
N ASP A 365 -3.46 -31.39 -6.54
CA ASP A 365 -2.09 -31.84 -6.44
C ASP A 365 -1.29 -31.01 -5.44
N SER A 366 -0.34 -31.68 -4.78
CA SER A 366 0.43 -31.07 -3.70
C SER A 366 1.24 -29.87 -4.20
N PRO A 367 1.51 -28.85 -3.37
CA PRO A 367 2.32 -27.69 -3.74
C PRO A 367 3.69 -28.07 -4.34
N GLU A 368 4.21 -29.22 -3.97
CA GLU A 368 5.48 -29.76 -4.45
C GLU A 368 5.38 -30.28 -5.89
N LEU A 369 4.24 -30.80 -6.33
CA LEU A 369 4.07 -31.17 -7.74
C LEU A 369 3.95 -29.94 -8.65
N TRP A 370 3.31 -28.87 -8.16
CA TRP A 370 3.30 -27.57 -8.85
C TRP A 370 4.72 -27.04 -9.09
N TYR A 371 5.65 -27.25 -8.16
CA TYR A 371 7.04 -26.85 -8.35
C TYR A 371 7.71 -27.62 -9.49
N LEU A 372 7.52 -28.94 -9.58
CA LEU A 372 8.05 -29.73 -10.70
C LEU A 372 7.47 -29.27 -12.02
N LEU A 373 6.17 -29.01 -12.07
CA LEU A 373 5.50 -28.52 -13.27
C LEU A 373 6.06 -27.16 -13.73
N MET A 374 6.28 -26.23 -12.81
CA MET A 374 6.78 -24.88 -13.14
C MET A 374 8.27 -24.85 -13.49
N VAL A 375 9.09 -25.67 -12.84
CA VAL A 375 10.55 -25.52 -12.86
C VAL A 375 11.26 -26.67 -13.60
N GLY A 376 10.63 -27.83 -13.69
CA GLY A 376 11.13 -29.03 -14.39
C GLY A 376 12.34 -29.69 -13.74
N GLN A 377 12.65 -29.34 -12.49
CA GLN A 377 13.81 -29.86 -11.76
C GLN A 377 13.51 -29.91 -10.26
N ARG A 378 14.31 -30.66 -9.52
CA ARG A 378 14.24 -30.76 -8.06
C ARG A 378 14.48 -29.40 -7.39
N ALA A 379 13.79 -29.16 -6.26
CA ALA A 379 13.94 -27.91 -5.53
C ALA A 379 15.36 -27.64 -5.04
N SER A 380 15.75 -26.37 -5.12
CA SER A 380 17.05 -25.90 -4.65
C SER A 380 17.07 -25.71 -3.13
N ALA A 381 18.27 -25.62 -2.55
CA ALA A 381 18.44 -25.27 -1.14
C ALA A 381 17.88 -23.88 -0.75
N LEU A 382 17.54 -23.02 -1.73
CA LEU A 382 16.90 -21.73 -1.50
C LEU A 382 15.41 -21.85 -1.17
N THR A 383 14.80 -23.01 -1.42
CA THR A 383 13.42 -23.34 -1.08
C THR A 383 13.44 -24.55 -0.14
N PRO A 384 13.83 -24.37 1.14
CA PRO A 384 14.23 -25.48 2.01
C PRO A 384 13.11 -26.45 2.34
N GLN A 385 11.85 -25.98 2.42
CA GLN A 385 10.71 -26.86 2.69
C GLN A 385 10.45 -27.79 1.51
N LEU A 386 10.44 -27.24 0.29
CA LEU A 386 10.35 -28.04 -0.94
C LEU A 386 11.52 -29.01 -1.08
N ALA A 387 12.76 -28.55 -0.84
CA ALA A 387 13.95 -29.39 -0.92
C ALA A 387 13.86 -30.61 0.02
N ALA A 388 13.48 -30.36 1.28
CA ALA A 388 13.29 -31.41 2.29
C ALA A 388 12.14 -32.37 1.95
N TRP A 389 11.10 -31.89 1.28
CA TRP A 389 10.03 -32.76 0.80
C TRP A 389 10.54 -33.72 -0.29
N TYR A 390 11.30 -33.24 -1.28
CA TYR A 390 11.89 -34.11 -2.30
C TYR A 390 12.98 -35.03 -1.77
N ASP A 391 13.65 -34.69 -0.67
CA ASP A 391 14.57 -35.61 0.02
C ASP A 391 13.81 -36.83 0.58
N ARG A 392 12.56 -36.64 1.02
CA ARG A 392 11.71 -37.71 1.53
C ARG A 392 10.97 -38.51 0.45
N HIS A 393 10.79 -37.92 -0.73
CA HIS A 393 10.05 -38.49 -1.85
C HIS A 393 10.91 -38.51 -3.14
N PRO A 394 12.04 -39.24 -3.17
CA PRO A 394 12.91 -39.29 -4.33
C PRO A 394 12.23 -39.87 -5.59
N GLU A 395 11.30 -40.81 -5.42
CA GLU A 395 10.54 -41.48 -6.49
C GLU A 395 9.72 -40.52 -7.35
N VAL A 396 9.24 -39.42 -6.76
CA VAL A 396 8.44 -38.41 -7.47
C VAL A 396 9.28 -37.71 -8.54
N VAL A 397 10.56 -37.46 -8.28
CA VAL A 397 11.47 -36.79 -9.22
C VAL A 397 11.84 -37.72 -10.38
N GLU A 398 12.04 -39.01 -10.11
CA GLU A 398 12.34 -40.02 -11.13
C GLU A 398 11.18 -40.20 -12.10
N THR A 399 9.95 -40.16 -11.58
CA THR A 399 8.74 -40.30 -12.38
C THR A 399 8.42 -39.04 -13.20
N PHE A 400 8.90 -37.86 -12.79
CA PHE A 400 8.71 -36.59 -13.52
C PHE A 400 9.89 -36.20 -14.43
N ALA A 401 10.95 -37.01 -14.48
CA ALA A 401 12.16 -36.69 -15.23
C ALA A 401 11.88 -36.62 -16.75
N PRO A 402 12.19 -35.50 -17.44
CA PRO A 402 11.82 -35.26 -18.85
C PRO A 402 12.63 -36.08 -19.88
N ASN A 403 13.28 -37.17 -19.48
CA ASN A 403 14.20 -37.94 -20.33
C ASN A 403 13.56 -39.13 -21.06
N THR A 404 12.26 -39.06 -21.38
CA THR A 404 11.63 -40.00 -22.33
C THR A 404 11.24 -39.23 -23.60
N PRO A 405 11.91 -39.46 -24.75
CA PRO A 405 11.74 -38.67 -25.97
C PRO A 405 10.48 -39.03 -26.78
N THR A 406 9.30 -39.02 -26.15
CA THR A 406 8.01 -39.25 -26.84
C THR A 406 6.88 -38.30 -26.44
N ALA A 407 6.98 -37.51 -25.38
CA ALA A 407 5.84 -36.75 -24.86
C ALA A 407 5.67 -35.34 -25.48
N ARG A 408 5.70 -35.23 -26.82
CA ARG A 408 5.21 -34.00 -27.50
C ARG A 408 3.75 -34.10 -27.93
N ASN A 409 3.13 -35.30 -27.90
CA ASN A 409 1.73 -35.49 -28.29
C ASN A 409 0.85 -36.29 -27.31
N ASP A 410 1.39 -37.03 -26.34
CA ASP A 410 0.60 -37.88 -25.42
C ASP A 410 0.78 -37.46 -23.94
N GLY A 411 0.42 -36.21 -23.63
CA GLY A 411 0.63 -35.61 -22.29
C GLY A 411 -0.40 -35.98 -21.22
N ASP A 412 -1.56 -36.54 -21.59
CA ASP A 412 -2.68 -36.77 -20.67
C ASP A 412 -2.54 -38.07 -19.86
N ASP A 413 -2.04 -39.16 -20.44
CA ASP A 413 -1.93 -40.46 -19.74
C ASP A 413 -0.79 -40.49 -18.71
N PHE A 414 0.28 -39.72 -18.93
CA PHE A 414 1.47 -39.76 -18.08
C PHE A 414 1.26 -39.05 -16.75
N ILE A 415 0.65 -37.86 -16.76
CA ILE A 415 0.38 -37.09 -15.54
C ILE A 415 -0.65 -37.83 -14.67
N GLN A 416 -1.68 -38.46 -15.26
CA GLN A 416 -2.67 -39.23 -14.52
C GLN A 416 -2.04 -40.44 -13.78
N GLY A 417 -1.07 -41.13 -14.36
CA GLY A 417 -0.41 -42.29 -13.73
C GLY A 417 0.39 -41.94 -12.46
N VAL A 418 1.08 -40.79 -12.46
CA VAL A 418 1.86 -40.34 -11.29
C VAL A 418 0.96 -39.78 -10.19
N VAL A 419 -0.08 -39.06 -10.58
CA VAL A 419 -1.06 -38.45 -9.66
C VAL A 419 -1.87 -39.52 -8.92
N VAL A 420 -2.35 -40.56 -9.62
CA VAL A 420 -3.10 -41.66 -9.00
C VAL A 420 -2.22 -42.45 -8.02
N GLY A 421 -0.95 -42.68 -8.33
CA GLY A 421 -0.01 -43.34 -7.41
C GLY A 421 0.26 -42.54 -6.13
N HIS A 422 0.36 -41.21 -6.23
CA HIS A 422 0.75 -40.36 -5.10
C HIS A 422 -0.41 -39.98 -4.17
N VAL A 423 -1.63 -39.78 -4.71
CA VAL A 423 -2.84 -39.57 -3.90
C VAL A 423 -3.12 -40.79 -3.01
N VAL A 424 -2.87 -42.01 -3.51
CA VAL A 424 -3.01 -43.25 -2.73
C VAL A 424 -1.97 -43.37 -1.63
N SER A 425 -0.72 -42.97 -1.87
CA SER A 425 0.34 -42.99 -0.84
C SER A 425 0.03 -42.05 0.32
N ARG A 426 -0.45 -40.84 0.04
CA ARG A 426 -0.76 -39.85 1.08
C ARG A 426 -1.97 -40.25 1.94
N ALA A 427 -2.99 -40.84 1.32
CA ALA A 427 -4.13 -41.40 2.06
C ALA A 427 -3.70 -42.55 3.00
N LEU A 428 -2.66 -43.31 2.63
CA LEU A 428 -2.10 -44.36 3.47
C LEU A 428 -1.22 -43.80 4.60
N ASP A 429 -0.47 -42.73 4.37
CA ASP A 429 0.32 -42.06 5.42
C ASP A 429 -0.59 -41.37 6.46
N ASP A 430 -1.67 -40.71 6.03
CA ASP A 430 -2.66 -40.11 6.93
C ASP A 430 -3.47 -41.16 7.73
N LEU A 431 -3.53 -42.42 7.26
CA LEU A 431 -4.13 -43.55 7.98
C LEU A 431 -3.13 -44.28 8.91
N GLY A 432 -1.83 -44.12 8.70
CA GLY A 432 -0.77 -44.74 9.50
C GLY A 432 -0.51 -44.05 10.84
N ASP A 433 -0.89 -42.79 10.99
CA ASP A 433 -0.67 -41.96 12.20
C ASP A 433 -1.81 -42.06 13.25
N VAL A 434 -2.74 -43.02 13.10
CA VAL A 434 -3.86 -43.28 14.03
C VAL A 434 -3.67 -44.57 14.86
N SER A 435 -2.43 -45.07 14.99
CA SER A 435 -2.12 -46.28 15.78
C SER A 435 -1.32 -46.01 17.05
#